data_AF-A0A3S0CUD1-F1
#
_entry.id   AF-A0A3S0CUD1-F1
#
_cell.length_a   1.000
_cell.length_b   1.000
_cell.length_c   1.000
_cell.angle_alpha   90.00
_cell.angle_beta   90.00
_cell.angle_gamma   90.00
#
_symmetry.space_group_name_H-M   'P 1'
#
loop_
_entity.id
_entity.type
_entity.pdbx_description
1 polymer ?
#
loop_
_entity_poly.entity_id
_entity_poly.type
_entity_poly.pdbx_seq_one_letter_code
_entity_poly.pdbx_strand_id
1 'polypeptide(L)'
;MYCLIRRNISKNQIYEDWGKFKSKNNFLHHRTRGPAIQEILTTNTSVDVRTSWYFEGRHYTKEKDCSILSGYNIENNSPSIIWNNGTKEWRREDRLHRYDGPAVTYSNGDQEYWLYGERHNKNGPAVIYGKKQYYFENGKFIRETK
;
A
#
# COMPACT_ATOMS: atom_id res chain seq x y z
N MET A 1 3.24 16.37 3.12
CA MET A 1 2.19 17.08 2.37
C MET A 1 2.03 16.40 1.02
N TYR A 2 0.81 16.01 0.64
CA TYR A 2 0.54 15.47 -0.70
C TYR A 2 0.29 16.61 -1.67
N CYS A 3 0.74 16.48 -2.92
CA CYS A 3 0.50 17.46 -3.96
C CYS A 3 0.29 16.79 -5.33
N LEU A 4 -0.26 17.57 -6.25
CA LEU A 4 -0.37 17.24 -7.66
C LEU A 4 0.61 18.15 -8.42
N ILE A 5 1.49 17.53 -9.22
CA ILE A 5 2.29 18.21 -10.23
C ILE A 5 1.59 17.99 -11.57
N ARG A 6 1.09 19.09 -12.16
CA ARG A 6 0.47 19.06 -13.49
C ARG A 6 1.37 19.78 -14.49
N ARG A 7 1.61 19.15 -15.65
CA ARG A 7 2.40 19.70 -16.75
C ARG A 7 1.61 19.59 -18.04
N ASN A 8 1.52 20.69 -18.78
CA ASN A 8 1.01 20.70 -20.15
C ASN A 8 2.21 20.49 -21.08
N ILE A 9 2.37 19.26 -21.58
CA ILE A 9 3.51 18.90 -22.45
C ILE A 9 3.31 19.51 -23.84
N SER A 10 2.06 19.53 -24.32
CA SER A 10 1.64 20.21 -25.55
C SER A 10 0.18 20.67 -25.40
N LYS A 11 -0.38 21.30 -26.44
CA LYS A 11 -1.81 21.68 -26.47
C LYS A 11 -2.77 20.51 -26.21
N ASN A 12 -2.33 19.29 -26.52
CA ASN A 12 -3.14 18.08 -26.55
C ASN A 12 -2.62 17.00 -25.58
N GLN A 13 -1.60 17.29 -24.77
CA GLN A 13 -0.97 16.30 -23.89
C GLN A 13 -0.76 16.88 -22.50
N ILE A 14 -1.38 16.23 -21.52
CA ILE A 14 -1.33 16.60 -20.10
C ILE A 14 -0.70 15.46 -19.32
N TYR A 15 0.20 15.81 -18.41
CA TYR A 15 0.82 14.89 -17.47
C TYR A 15 0.48 15.33 -16.04
N GLU A 16 -0.04 14.40 -15.26
CA GLU A 16 -0.40 14.58 -13.86
C GLU A 16 0.33 13.56 -12.99
N ASP A 17 1.00 14.05 -11.95
CA ASP A 17 1.77 13.25 -11.01
C ASP A 17 1.38 13.62 -9.58
N TRP A 18 0.68 12.70 -8.92
CA TRP A 18 0.31 12.79 -7.52
C TRP A 18 1.39 12.15 -6.65
N GLY A 19 1.77 12.86 -5.59
CA GLY A 19 2.76 12.34 -4.68
C GLY A 19 3.02 13.25 -3.49
N LYS A 20 4.20 13.09 -2.90
CA LYS A 20 4.65 13.91 -1.78
C LYS A 20 6.16 14.09 -1.82
N PHE A 21 6.62 15.27 -1.40
CA PHE A 21 8.04 15.50 -1.18
C PHE A 21 8.48 14.91 0.15
N LYS A 22 9.48 14.01 0.14
CA LYS A 22 10.20 13.54 1.33
C LYS A 22 11.32 14.51 1.73
N SER A 23 11.93 15.16 0.74
CA SER A 23 12.89 16.27 0.91
C SER A 23 12.84 17.16 -0.34
N LYS A 24 13.59 18.28 -0.35
CA LYS A 24 13.55 19.30 -1.42
C LYS A 24 13.65 18.74 -2.84
N ASN A 25 14.42 17.66 -3.04
CA ASN A 25 14.64 17.02 -4.34
C ASN A 25 14.20 15.55 -4.38
N ASN A 26 13.38 15.10 -3.42
CA ASN A 26 12.92 13.72 -3.34
C ASN A 26 11.39 13.72 -3.37
N PHE A 27 10.82 13.55 -4.56
CA PHE A 27 9.40 13.40 -4.78
C PHE A 27 9.05 11.92 -4.89
N LEU A 28 8.08 11.49 -4.09
CA LEU A 28 7.57 10.12 -4.10
C LEU A 28 6.19 10.09 -4.73
N HIS A 29 6.07 9.42 -5.87
CA HIS A 29 4.77 9.13 -6.47
C HIS A 29 3.88 8.38 -5.47
N HIS A 30 2.70 8.92 -5.19
CA HIS A 30 1.79 8.34 -4.22
C HIS A 30 0.37 8.83 -4.47
N ARG A 31 -0.58 7.90 -4.57
CA ARG A 31 -2.01 8.21 -4.48
C ARG A 31 -2.79 7.05 -3.88
N THR A 32 -3.60 7.33 -2.87
CA THR A 32 -4.42 6.31 -2.18
C THR A 32 -5.67 5.94 -2.97
N ARG A 33 -6.23 6.90 -3.72
CA ARG A 33 -7.49 6.75 -4.47
C ARG A 33 -7.27 7.15 -5.93
N GLY A 34 -6.75 6.23 -6.72
CA GLY A 34 -6.47 6.40 -8.14
C GLY A 34 -4.99 6.24 -8.50
N PRO A 35 -4.65 6.30 -9.80
CA PRO A 35 -3.27 6.22 -10.26
C PRO A 35 -2.47 7.44 -9.83
N ALA A 36 -1.22 7.22 -9.45
CA ALA A 36 -0.31 8.28 -9.04
C ALA A 36 0.26 9.05 -10.24
N ILE A 37 0.28 8.44 -11.43
CA ILE A 37 0.63 9.13 -12.68
C ILE A 37 -0.51 8.93 -13.67
N GLN A 38 -0.94 10.00 -14.32
CA GLN A 38 -1.83 9.98 -15.47
C GLN A 38 -1.24 10.81 -16.60
N GLU A 39 -1.08 10.18 -17.77
CA GLU A 39 -0.74 10.85 -19.01
C GLU A 39 -1.95 10.79 -19.92
N ILE A 40 -2.45 11.97 -20.29
CA ILE A 40 -3.66 12.14 -21.09
C ILE A 40 -3.25 12.73 -22.42
N LEU A 41 -3.54 12.01 -23.51
CA LEU A 41 -3.35 12.47 -24.88
C LEU A 41 -4.72 12.61 -25.55
N THR A 42 -5.06 13.84 -25.93
CA THR A 42 -6.32 14.16 -26.60
C THR A 42 -6.06 14.39 -28.08
N THR A 43 -6.67 13.57 -28.93
CA THR A 43 -6.74 13.81 -30.37
C THR A 43 -8.12 14.36 -30.72
N ASN A 44 -8.33 14.75 -31.98
CA ASN A 44 -9.64 15.23 -32.43
C ASN A 44 -10.73 14.15 -32.34
N THR A 45 -10.37 12.87 -32.25
CA THR A 45 -11.30 11.74 -32.32
C THR A 45 -11.27 10.84 -31.09
N SER A 46 -10.27 10.96 -30.21
CA SER A 46 -10.09 10.07 -29.07
C SER A 46 -9.30 10.70 -27.92
N VAL A 47 -9.46 10.13 -26.73
CA VAL A 47 -8.63 10.42 -25.56
C VAL A 47 -7.93 9.12 -25.15
N ASP A 48 -6.60 9.09 -25.22
CA ASP A 48 -5.77 8.01 -24.67
C ASP A 48 -5.33 8.40 -23.25
N VAL A 49 -5.48 7.49 -22.29
CA VAL A 49 -5.11 7.73 -20.89
C VAL A 49 -4.24 6.60 -20.40
N ARG A 50 -2.95 6.89 -20.19
CA ARG A 50 -2.01 5.97 -19.57
C ARG A 50 -1.94 6.24 -18.09
N THR A 51 -1.98 5.18 -17.30
CA THR A 51 -2.00 5.30 -15.84
C THR A 51 -0.92 4.44 -15.21
N SER A 52 -0.32 4.92 -14.13
CA SER A 52 0.63 4.16 -13.33
C SER A 52 0.34 4.34 -11.85
N TRP A 53 0.38 3.25 -11.11
CA TRP A 53 -0.02 3.21 -9.70
C TRP A 53 1.21 3.17 -8.82
N TYR A 54 1.25 4.08 -7.84
CA TYR A 54 2.34 4.13 -6.88
C TYR A 54 1.82 4.33 -5.47
N PHE A 55 2.49 3.68 -4.52
CA PHE A 55 2.30 3.89 -3.09
C PHE A 55 3.67 4.11 -2.46
N GLU A 56 3.86 5.28 -1.84
CA GLU A 56 5.13 5.64 -1.18
C GLU A 56 6.35 5.55 -2.11
N GLY A 57 6.18 5.90 -3.40
CA GLY A 57 7.22 5.84 -4.43
C GLY A 57 7.46 4.47 -5.03
N ARG A 58 6.73 3.43 -4.60
CA ARG A 58 6.85 2.07 -5.13
C ARG A 58 5.76 1.81 -6.16
N HIS A 59 6.13 1.19 -7.28
CA HIS A 59 5.21 0.88 -8.36
C HIS A 59 4.36 -0.36 -8.05
N TYR A 60 3.07 -0.28 -8.38
CA TYR A 60 2.12 -1.37 -8.20
C TYR A 60 1.39 -1.65 -9.52
N THR A 61 1.14 -2.92 -9.77
CA THR A 61 0.25 -3.39 -10.84
C THR A 61 -1.17 -3.34 -10.32
N LYS A 62 -2.07 -2.75 -11.11
CA LYS A 62 -3.47 -2.63 -10.73
C LYS A 62 -4.26 -3.85 -11.19
N GLU A 63 -4.87 -4.54 -10.23
CA GLU A 63 -5.83 -5.62 -10.46
C GLU A 63 -7.26 -5.13 -10.16
N LYS A 64 -8.24 -6.00 -10.41
CA LYS A 64 -9.68 -5.71 -10.21
C LYS A 64 -9.96 -5.16 -8.80
N ASP A 65 -9.48 -5.85 -7.76
CA ASP A 65 -9.84 -5.57 -6.37
C ASP A 65 -8.66 -5.08 -5.51
N CYS A 66 -7.44 -5.07 -6.05
CA CYS A 66 -6.24 -4.70 -5.33
C CYS A 66 -5.15 -4.12 -6.24
N SER A 67 -4.08 -3.65 -5.62
CA SER A 67 -2.84 -3.24 -6.26
C SER A 67 -1.72 -4.12 -5.70
N ILE A 68 -0.97 -4.78 -6.57
CA ILE A 68 0.10 -5.73 -6.20
C ILE A 68 1.45 -5.06 -6.48
N LEU A 69 2.39 -5.14 -5.54
CA LEU A 69 3.72 -4.57 -5.69
C LEU A 69 4.42 -5.23 -6.90
N SER A 70 4.82 -4.44 -7.90
CA SER A 70 5.33 -4.98 -9.18
C SER A 70 6.79 -5.52 -9.12
N GLY A 71 7.40 -5.60 -7.94
CA GLY A 71 8.80 -6.02 -7.78
C GLY A 71 9.13 -6.52 -6.39
N TYR A 72 10.40 -6.90 -6.18
CA TYR A 72 10.84 -7.47 -4.90
C TYR A 72 10.71 -6.47 -3.74
N ASN A 73 10.11 -6.94 -2.65
CA ASN A 73 9.98 -6.20 -1.41
C ASN A 73 11.27 -6.30 -0.57
N ILE A 74 12.34 -5.68 -1.07
CA ILE A 74 13.71 -5.83 -0.53
C ILE A 74 13.79 -5.51 0.97
N GLU A 75 13.07 -4.48 1.43
CA GLU A 75 13.14 -4.01 2.82
C GLU A 75 11.92 -4.39 3.66
N ASN A 76 10.95 -5.12 3.10
CA ASN A 76 9.62 -5.35 3.71
C ASN A 76 8.92 -4.06 4.22
N ASN A 77 9.33 -2.91 3.68
CA ASN A 77 8.85 -1.59 4.09
C ASN A 77 7.54 -1.20 3.39
N SER A 78 7.22 -1.87 2.28
CA SER A 78 6.03 -1.58 1.49
C SER A 78 5.07 -2.76 1.56
N PRO A 79 3.75 -2.51 1.58
CA PRO A 79 2.80 -3.61 1.51
C PRO A 79 2.95 -4.33 0.16
N SER A 80 2.90 -5.66 0.18
CA SER A 80 2.91 -6.47 -1.03
C SER A 80 1.58 -6.34 -1.78
N ILE A 81 0.47 -6.18 -1.05
CA ILE A 81 -0.88 -6.00 -1.60
C ILE A 81 -1.57 -4.83 -0.90
N ILE A 82 -2.24 -3.99 -1.68
CA ILE A 82 -3.12 -2.93 -1.20
C ILE A 82 -4.50 -3.15 -1.81
N TRP A 83 -5.49 -3.46 -0.98
CA TRP A 83 -6.87 -3.66 -1.41
C TRP A 83 -7.57 -2.33 -1.66
N ASN A 84 -8.59 -2.34 -2.54
CA ASN A 84 -9.37 -1.14 -2.88
C ASN A 84 -10.04 -0.49 -1.66
N ASN A 85 -10.40 -1.28 -0.64
CA ASN A 85 -10.95 -0.76 0.61
C ASN A 85 -9.91 -0.02 1.48
N GLY A 86 -8.62 -0.12 1.16
CA GLY A 86 -7.51 0.47 1.92
C GLY A 86 -6.74 -0.50 2.81
N THR A 87 -7.19 -1.76 2.92
CA THR A 87 -6.48 -2.84 3.64
C THR A 87 -5.13 -3.10 2.98
N LYS A 88 -4.11 -3.34 3.79
CA LYS A 88 -2.73 -3.57 3.35
C LYS A 88 -2.21 -4.86 3.92
N GLU A 89 -1.48 -5.60 3.10
CA GLU A 89 -0.85 -6.85 3.50
C GLU A 89 0.62 -6.84 3.15
N TRP A 90 1.43 -7.33 4.09
CA TRP A 90 2.85 -7.59 3.93
C TRP A 90 3.05 -9.09 3.85
N ARG A 91 3.64 -9.54 2.75
CA ARG A 91 3.86 -10.96 2.47
C ARG A 91 5.32 -11.23 2.10
N ARG A 92 5.81 -12.39 2.52
CA ARG A 92 7.07 -13.00 2.09
C ARG A 92 6.79 -14.43 1.69
N GLU A 93 7.22 -14.84 0.49
CA GLU A 93 7.02 -16.21 -0.02
C GLU A 93 5.55 -16.65 0.11
N ASP A 94 4.62 -15.77 -0.32
CA ASP A 94 3.17 -15.95 -0.26
C ASP A 94 2.54 -16.10 1.13
N ARG A 95 3.31 -15.92 2.21
CA ARG A 95 2.83 -15.94 3.60
C ARG A 95 2.80 -14.55 4.20
N LEU A 96 1.83 -14.28 5.08
CA LEU A 96 1.80 -13.06 5.88
C LEU A 96 3.06 -12.98 6.75
N HIS A 97 3.80 -11.86 6.61
CA HIS A 97 5.08 -11.72 7.26
C HIS A 97 5.49 -10.25 7.38
N ARG A 98 5.71 -9.79 8.61
CA ARG A 98 6.36 -8.50 8.88
C ARG A 98 7.08 -8.49 10.22
N TYR A 99 8.33 -8.03 10.22
CA TYR A 99 9.15 -7.92 11.43
C TYR A 99 8.74 -6.70 12.27
N ASP A 100 8.69 -5.53 11.62
CA ASP A 100 8.57 -4.23 12.30
C ASP A 100 7.15 -3.64 12.17
N GLY A 101 6.14 -4.44 12.51
CA GLY A 101 4.75 -3.99 12.55
C GLY A 101 3.76 -5.06 12.13
N PRO A 102 2.47 -4.68 11.98
CA PRO A 102 1.44 -5.62 11.56
C PRO A 102 1.64 -6.05 10.12
N ALA A 103 1.50 -7.35 9.87
CA ALA A 103 1.51 -7.92 8.52
C ALA A 103 0.18 -7.71 7.79
N VAL A 104 -0.91 -7.41 8.52
CA VAL A 104 -2.18 -6.96 7.94
C VAL A 104 -2.63 -5.70 8.66
N THR A 105 -2.96 -4.66 7.90
CA THR A 105 -3.62 -3.46 8.44
C THR A 105 -4.91 -3.25 7.68
N TYR A 106 -6.04 -3.42 8.35
CA TYR A 106 -7.35 -3.25 7.77
C TYR A 106 -7.71 -1.78 7.62
N SER A 107 -8.64 -1.50 6.71
CA SER A 107 -9.11 -0.14 6.45
C SER A 107 -9.85 0.51 7.63
N ASN A 108 -10.43 -0.30 8.52
CA ASN A 108 -11.06 0.15 9.76
C ASN A 108 -10.06 0.41 10.90
N GLY A 109 -8.76 0.19 10.68
CA GLY A 109 -7.71 0.38 11.67
C GLY A 109 -7.31 -0.89 12.43
N ASP A 110 -8.01 -2.00 12.23
CA ASP A 110 -7.66 -3.29 12.82
C ASP A 110 -6.31 -3.79 12.31
N GLN A 111 -5.63 -4.59 13.13
CA GLN A 111 -4.26 -5.01 12.86
C GLN A 111 -4.03 -6.48 13.21
N GLU A 112 -3.25 -7.15 12.38
CA GLU A 112 -2.73 -8.48 12.68
C GLU A 112 -1.22 -8.55 12.43
N TYR A 113 -0.53 -9.15 13.38
CA TYR A 113 0.91 -9.34 13.39
C TYR A 113 1.19 -10.80 13.08
N TRP A 114 1.96 -11.01 12.00
CA TRP A 114 2.30 -12.33 11.51
C TRP A 114 3.79 -12.38 11.18
N LEU A 115 4.41 -13.51 11.51
CA LEU A 115 5.78 -13.82 11.15
C LEU A 115 5.81 -15.23 10.56
N TYR A 116 6.28 -15.35 9.31
CA TYR A 116 6.35 -16.61 8.55
C TYR A 116 5.03 -17.39 8.43
N GLY A 117 3.90 -16.68 8.45
CA GLY A 117 2.57 -17.28 8.40
C GLY A 117 1.99 -17.68 9.76
N GLU A 118 2.68 -17.38 10.87
CA GLU A 118 2.19 -17.62 12.23
C GLU A 118 1.89 -16.30 12.94
N ARG A 119 0.82 -16.26 13.75
CA ARG A 119 0.50 -15.07 14.56
C ARG A 119 1.57 -14.87 15.61
N HIS A 120 2.12 -13.66 15.67
CA HIS A 120 3.23 -13.32 16.54
C HIS A 120 3.21 -11.83 16.89
N ASN A 121 3.40 -11.48 18.16
CA ASN A 121 3.82 -10.14 18.56
C ASN A 121 4.56 -10.20 19.90
N LYS A 122 5.89 -10.04 19.89
CA LYS A 122 6.72 -10.03 21.10
C LYS A 122 6.42 -8.87 22.07
N ASN A 123 5.78 -7.81 21.59
CA ASN A 123 5.56 -6.58 22.35
C ASN A 123 4.09 -6.36 22.74
N GLY A 124 3.19 -7.30 22.47
CA GLY A 124 1.76 -7.10 22.71
C GLY A 124 0.85 -8.13 22.04
N PRO A 125 -0.42 -7.78 21.76
CA PRO A 125 -1.34 -8.69 21.10
C PRO A 125 -0.97 -8.92 19.64
N ALA A 126 -1.11 -10.14 19.16
CA ALA A 126 -0.90 -10.46 17.74
C ALA A 126 -2.09 -10.05 16.87
N VAL A 127 -3.27 -9.87 17.45
CA VAL A 127 -4.47 -9.40 16.74
C VAL A 127 -5.16 -8.32 17.54
N ILE A 128 -5.53 -7.22 16.88
CA ILE A 128 -6.22 -6.08 17.47
C ILE A 128 -7.44 -5.78 16.60
N TYR A 129 -8.62 -6.02 17.16
CA TYR A 129 -9.91 -5.74 16.53
C TYR A 129 -10.70 -4.74 17.37
N GLY A 130 -10.70 -3.47 16.97
CA GLY A 130 -11.21 -2.36 17.77
C GLY A 130 -10.54 -2.32 19.15
N LYS A 131 -11.30 -2.65 20.21
CA LYS A 131 -10.79 -2.73 21.59
C LYS A 131 -10.36 -4.14 22.01
N LYS A 132 -10.72 -5.17 21.23
CA LYS A 132 -10.39 -6.57 21.54
C LYS A 132 -8.96 -6.86 21.10
N GLN A 133 -8.23 -7.55 21.96
CA GLN A 133 -6.84 -7.89 21.75
C GLN A 133 -6.65 -9.38 21.99
N TYR A 134 -5.95 -10.06 21.09
CA TYR A 134 -5.68 -11.49 21.17
C TYR A 134 -4.18 -11.75 21.21
N TYR A 135 -3.76 -12.57 22.16
CA TYR A 135 -2.35 -12.87 22.44
C TYR A 135 -2.02 -14.28 21.98
N PHE A 136 -0.85 -14.43 21.36
CA PHE A 136 -0.36 -15.68 20.80
C PHE A 136 1.09 -15.91 21.21
N GLU A 137 1.44 -17.16 21.49
CA GLU A 137 2.81 -17.61 21.77
C GLU A 137 3.09 -18.83 20.89
N ASN A 138 4.18 -18.78 20.11
CA ASN A 138 4.54 -19.81 19.13
C ASN A 138 3.36 -20.20 18.22
N GLY A 139 2.65 -19.19 17.70
CA GLY A 139 1.49 -19.37 16.83
C GLY A 139 0.20 -19.85 17.51
N LYS A 140 0.23 -20.19 18.81
CA LYS A 140 -0.93 -20.70 19.55
C LYS A 140 -1.63 -19.61 20.34
N PHE A 141 -2.96 -19.61 20.33
CA PHE A 141 -3.76 -18.67 21.09
C PHE A 141 -3.59 -18.89 22.59
N ILE A 142 -3.39 -17.80 23.34
CA ILE A 142 -3.19 -17.83 24.80
C ILE A 142 -4.38 -17.21 25.53
N ARG A 143 -4.75 -15.98 25.18
CA ARG A 143 -5.84 -15.24 25.82
C ARG A 143 -6.31 -14.07 24.97
N GLU A 144 -7.47 -13.53 25.30
CA GLU A 144 -7.96 -12.26 24.80
C GLU A 144 -8.21 -11.25 25.92
N THR A 145 -8.36 -9.97 25.58
CA THR A 145 -8.91 -8.96 26.50
C THR A 145 -10.42 -8.99 26.45
N LYS A 146 -11.06 -8.76 27.60
CA LYS A 146 -12.52 -8.58 27.69
C LYS A 146 -12.95 -7.25 27.07
#